data_AF-A0A2Z6NIG3-F1
#
_entry.id   AF-A0A2Z6NIG3-F1
#
_cell.length_a   1.000
_cell.length_b   1.000
_cell.length_c   1.000
_cell.angle_alpha   90.00
_cell.angle_beta   90.00
_cell.angle_gamma   90.00
#
_symmetry.space_group_name_H-M   'P 1'
#
loop_
_entity.id
_entity.type
_entity.pdbx_description
1 polymer ?
#
loop_
_entity_poly.entity_id
_entity_poly.type
_entity_poly.pdbx_seq_one_letter_code
_entity_poly.pdbx_strand_id
1 'polypeptide(L)'
;MAPFLNKLFGSPYKKYNIELDETFDKDPLAWSRPLVTHHCGEFSMAAVQANKDMEDQSQVEVGTDALFVGVYDGHKGNTTAIYIKDRIFGEILSEASFH
;
A
#
# COMPACT_ATOMS: atom_id res chain seq x y z
N MET A 1 -4.70 17.50 7.77
CA MET A 1 -4.75 16.87 6.44
C MET A 1 -5.19 17.91 5.43
N ALA A 2 -4.49 18.04 4.31
CA ALA A 2 -4.80 19.04 3.32
C ALA A 2 -6.12 18.72 2.59
N PRO A 3 -7.03 19.70 2.35
CA PRO A 3 -8.37 19.44 1.81
C PRO A 3 -8.40 18.78 0.43
N PHE A 4 -7.34 18.91 -0.37
CA PHE A 4 -7.25 18.35 -1.72
C PHE A 4 -7.09 16.82 -1.71
N LEU A 5 -6.51 16.24 -0.64
CA LEU A 5 -6.32 14.79 -0.50
C LEU A 5 -7.67 14.05 -0.48
N ASN A 6 -8.71 14.68 0.08
CA ASN A 6 -10.07 14.12 0.09
C ASN A 6 -10.72 14.06 -1.30
N LYS A 7 -10.20 14.81 -2.29
CA LYS A 7 -10.64 14.72 -3.70
C LYS A 7 -9.82 13.72 -4.51
N LEU A 8 -8.58 13.48 -4.09
CA LEU A 8 -7.72 12.48 -4.70
C LEU A 8 -8.20 11.08 -4.32
N PHE A 9 -8.40 10.78 -3.05
CA PHE A 9 -8.73 9.42 -2.64
C PHE A 9 -10.25 9.21 -2.63
N GLY A 10 -10.74 8.41 -3.57
CA GLY A 10 -12.16 8.11 -3.73
C GLY A 10 -12.78 7.37 -2.53
N SER A 11 -14.11 7.20 -2.59
CA SER A 11 -14.95 6.48 -1.60
C SER A 11 -14.27 5.22 -1.03
N PRO A 12 -14.50 4.87 0.26
CA PRO A 12 -13.90 3.71 0.91
C PRO A 12 -13.98 2.44 0.05
N TYR A 13 -12.86 1.72 0.01
CA TYR A 13 -12.66 0.54 -0.82
C TYR A 13 -13.73 -0.54 -0.57
N LYS A 14 -14.25 -1.14 -1.64
CA LYS A 14 -15.00 -2.39 -1.56
C LYS A 14 -14.01 -3.55 -1.44
N LYS A 15 -14.01 -4.23 -0.30
CA LYS A 15 -13.22 -5.44 -0.07
C LYS A 15 -13.86 -6.59 -0.85
N TYR A 16 -13.18 -7.12 -1.86
CA TYR A 16 -13.58 -8.38 -2.49
C TYR A 16 -12.92 -9.54 -1.73
N ASN A 17 -13.67 -10.59 -1.41
CA ASN A 17 -13.09 -11.81 -0.87
C ASN A 17 -12.48 -12.60 -2.04
N ILE A 18 -11.19 -12.42 -2.30
CA ILE A 18 -10.45 -13.45 -3.01
C ILE A 18 -10.23 -14.58 -2.01
N GLU A 19 -10.64 -15.80 -2.34
CA GLU A 19 -10.14 -16.99 -1.64
C GLU A 19 -8.65 -17.11 -1.95
N LEU A 20 -7.81 -16.60 -1.04
CA LEU A 20 -6.40 -16.94 -1.01
C LEU A 20 -6.29 -18.38 -0.50
N ASP A 21 -5.23 -19.08 -0.89
CA ASP A 21 -4.93 -20.41 -0.37
C ASP A 21 -4.98 -20.35 1.17
N GLU A 22 -5.76 -21.23 1.81
CA GLU A 22 -5.89 -21.26 3.27
C GLU A 22 -4.53 -21.32 3.97
N THR A 23 -3.50 -21.85 3.30
CA THR A 23 -2.14 -21.88 3.83
C THR A 23 -1.50 -20.51 3.94
N PHE A 24 -1.75 -19.59 2.99
CA PHE A 24 -1.22 -18.22 3.01
C PHE A 24 -1.91 -17.37 4.07
N ASP A 25 -3.24 -17.41 4.12
CA ASP A 25 -4.01 -16.61 5.09
C ASP A 25 -3.83 -17.07 6.54
N LYS A 26 -3.37 -18.31 6.75
CA LYS A 26 -3.02 -18.86 8.07
C LYS A 26 -1.55 -18.69 8.43
N ASP A 27 -0.71 -18.25 7.51
CA ASP A 27 0.71 -18.01 7.79
C ASP A 27 0.88 -16.68 8.53
N PRO A 28 1.35 -16.68 9.80
CA PRO A 28 1.56 -15.45 10.56
C PRO A 28 2.64 -14.53 9.98
N LEU A 29 3.46 -15.03 9.05
CA LEU A 29 4.49 -14.29 8.33
C LEU A 29 3.98 -13.69 7.02
N ALA A 30 2.78 -14.09 6.58
CA ALA A 30 2.19 -13.61 5.35
C ALA A 30 1.17 -12.49 5.64
N TRP A 31 1.11 -11.53 4.74
CA TRP A 31 0.00 -10.59 4.71
C TRP A 31 -0.38 -10.29 3.27
N SER A 32 -1.65 -10.00 3.06
CA SER A 32 -2.19 -9.64 1.77
C SER A 32 -3.14 -8.45 1.86
N ARG A 33 -3.26 -7.74 0.74
CA ARG A 33 -4.37 -6.86 0.46
C ARG A 33 -5.23 -7.54 -0.61
N PRO A 34 -6.52 -7.77 -0.34
CA PRO A 34 -7.41 -8.36 -1.33
C PRO A 34 -7.55 -7.47 -2.56
N LEU A 35 -8.22 -7.96 -3.60
CA LEU A 35 -8.50 -7.18 -4.80
C LEU A 35 -9.30 -5.94 -4.43
N VAL A 36 -8.81 -4.79 -4.89
CA VAL A 36 -9.45 -3.49 -4.73
C VAL A 36 -9.64 -2.87 -6.11
N THR A 37 -10.82 -2.32 -6.35
CA THR A 37 -11.16 -1.59 -7.58
C THR A 37 -10.66 -0.14 -7.52
N HIS A 38 -10.16 0.34 -8.66
CA HIS A 38 -9.75 1.71 -8.96
C HIS A 38 -10.35 2.14 -10.31
N HIS A 39 -10.36 3.43 -10.64
CA HIS A 39 -11.00 3.93 -11.86
C HIS A 39 -10.42 3.34 -13.16
N CYS A 40 -9.15 2.89 -13.14
CA CYS A 40 -8.46 2.24 -14.27
C CYS A 40 -8.43 0.69 -14.21
N GLY A 41 -9.04 0.04 -13.22
CA GLY A 41 -8.99 -1.42 -13.10
C GLY A 41 -8.97 -1.94 -11.67
N GLU A 42 -8.24 -3.03 -11.43
CA GLU A 42 -8.20 -3.74 -10.16
C GLU A 42 -6.76 -4.09 -9.76
N PHE A 43 -6.46 -4.09 -8.45
CA PHE A 43 -5.14 -4.50 -7.94
C PHE A 43 -5.27 -5.26 -6.62
N SER A 44 -4.29 -6.13 -6.33
CA SER A 44 -4.12 -6.83 -5.05
C SER A 44 -2.66 -6.79 -4.64
N MET A 45 -2.35 -7.13 -3.39
CA MET A 45 -0.97 -7.25 -2.90
C MET A 45 -0.80 -8.44 -1.97
N ALA A 46 0.42 -8.95 -1.90
CA ALA A 46 0.82 -9.99 -0.96
C ALA A 46 2.31 -9.83 -0.65
N ALA A 47 2.70 -10.11 0.59
CA ALA A 47 4.10 -10.27 0.96
C ALA A 47 4.24 -11.37 2.03
N VAL A 48 5.42 -11.98 2.09
CA VAL A 48 5.76 -13.02 3.06
C VAL A 48 7.08 -12.65 3.73
N GLN A 49 7.09 -12.68 5.06
CA GLN A 49 8.25 -12.36 5.87
C GLN A 49 9.24 -13.54 5.88
N ALA A 50 10.45 -13.32 5.37
CA ALA A 50 11.52 -14.31 5.43
C ALA A 50 12.48 -14.12 6.62
N ASN A 51 12.62 -12.89 7.11
CA ASN A 51 13.53 -12.52 8.21
C ASN A 51 12.80 -12.49 9.56
N LYS A 52 13.54 -12.30 10.67
CA LYS A 52 12.95 -12.19 12.01
C LYS A 52 11.96 -11.02 12.14
N ASP A 53 12.28 -9.93 11.45
CA ASP A 53 11.43 -8.74 11.34
C ASP A 53 11.02 -8.57 9.87
N MET A 54 9.80 -8.10 9.62
CA MET A 54 9.37 -7.69 8.27
C MET A 54 10.07 -6.39 7.88
N GLU A 55 11.21 -6.51 7.23
CA GLU A 55 12.00 -5.38 6.73
C GLU A 55 11.36 -4.75 5.49
N ASP A 56 10.77 -5.58 4.63
CA ASP A 56 10.05 -5.12 3.44
C ASP A 56 8.78 -4.39 3.82
N GLN A 57 8.55 -3.25 3.19
CA GLN A 57 7.34 -2.47 3.35
C GLN A 57 6.72 -2.23 1.99
N SER A 58 5.40 -2.09 1.95
CA SER A 58 4.70 -1.63 0.75
C SER A 58 3.48 -0.82 1.12
N GLN A 59 2.98 -0.07 0.15
CA GLN A 59 1.75 0.70 0.29
C GLN A 59 1.10 0.94 -1.07
N VAL A 60 -0.21 1.14 -1.04
CA VAL A 60 -0.98 1.56 -2.21
C VAL A 60 -1.99 2.60 -1.79
N GLU A 61 -1.95 3.72 -2.51
CA GLU A 61 -2.94 4.78 -2.42
C GLU A 61 -3.67 4.92 -3.76
N VAL A 62 -5.00 4.96 -3.66
CA VAL A 62 -5.92 4.81 -4.79
C VAL A 62 -6.62 6.13 -5.02
N GLY A 63 -6.11 6.90 -5.98
CA GLY A 63 -6.66 8.18 -6.37
C GLY A 63 -7.88 8.05 -7.30
N THR A 64 -8.53 9.18 -7.62
CA THR A 64 -9.61 9.24 -8.60
C THR A 64 -9.06 9.01 -10.00
N ASP A 65 -7.89 9.58 -10.32
CA ASP A 65 -7.24 9.50 -11.64
C ASP A 65 -5.80 8.94 -11.59
N ALA A 66 -5.36 8.44 -10.44
CA ALA A 66 -3.97 8.04 -10.22
C ALA A 66 -3.86 6.86 -9.24
N LEU A 67 -2.90 5.98 -9.47
CA LEU A 67 -2.54 4.89 -8.55
C LEU A 67 -1.10 5.09 -8.10
N PHE A 68 -0.88 5.18 -6.80
CA PHE A 68 0.46 5.24 -6.22
C PHE A 68 0.79 3.89 -5.59
N VAL A 69 1.84 3.25 -6.07
CA VAL A 69 2.33 1.96 -5.58
C VAL A 69 3.76 2.13 -5.09
N GLY A 70 4.02 1.69 -3.86
CA GLY A 70 5.35 1.69 -3.27
C GLY A 70 5.73 0.30 -2.78
N VAL A 71 6.94 -0.15 -3.12
CA VAL A 71 7.57 -1.38 -2.61
C VAL A 71 8.98 -1.00 -2.16
N TYR A 72 9.30 -1.30 -0.90
CA TYR A 72 10.51 -0.88 -0.23
C TYR A 72 11.18 -2.10 0.40
N ASP A 73 12.28 -2.55 -0.19
CA ASP A 73 13.14 -3.61 0.35
C ASP A 73 13.96 -3.03 1.52
N GLY A 74 13.71 -3.55 2.73
CA GLY A 74 14.38 -3.10 3.93
C GLY A 74 15.65 -3.91 4.20
N HIS A 75 16.70 -3.28 4.74
CA HIS A 75 17.93 -3.97 5.08
C HIS A 75 18.54 -3.45 6.39
N LYS A 76 18.94 -4.39 7.27
CA LYS A 76 19.51 -4.11 8.61
C LYS A 76 18.51 -3.42 9.54
N GLY A 77 17.26 -3.85 9.49
CA GLY A 77 16.13 -3.33 10.23
C GLY A 77 15.07 -2.70 9.32
N ASN A 78 13.85 -2.57 9.85
CA ASN A 78 12.68 -2.07 9.13
C ASN A 78 12.49 -0.54 9.21
N THR A 79 13.30 0.16 10.02
CA THR A 79 13.11 1.59 10.33
C THR A 79 13.05 2.46 9.08
N THR A 80 13.97 2.28 8.14
CA THR A 80 14.02 3.09 6.92
C THR A 80 12.86 2.81 5.99
N ALA A 81 12.53 1.53 5.77
CA ALA A 81 11.41 1.13 4.92
C ALA A 81 10.08 1.64 5.47
N ILE A 82 9.89 1.60 6.81
CA ILE A 82 8.73 2.17 7.50
C ILE A 82 8.70 3.70 7.31
N TYR A 83 9.84 4.37 7.52
CA TYR A 83 9.92 5.83 7.35
C TYR A 83 9.54 6.26 5.94
N ILE A 84 10.03 5.55 4.91
CA ILE A 84 9.70 5.86 3.51
C ILE A 84 8.21 5.65 3.28
N LYS A 85 7.65 4.49 3.65
CA LYS A 85 6.22 4.20 3.54
C LYS A 85 5.39 5.35 4.12
N ASP A 86 5.64 5.72 5.38
CA ASP A 86 4.82 6.70 6.09
C ASP A 86 4.93 8.15 5.56
N ARG A 87 5.96 8.48 4.75
CA ARG A 87 6.25 9.87 4.35
C ARG A 87 6.14 10.11 2.84
N ILE A 88 6.63 9.19 2.01
CA ILE A 88 6.98 9.50 0.62
C ILE A 88 5.78 9.93 -0.24
N PHE A 89 4.60 9.34 -0.03
CA PHE A 89 3.39 9.78 -0.74
C PHE A 89 2.92 11.14 -0.26
N GLY A 90 3.06 11.46 1.03
CA GLY A 90 2.78 12.79 1.55
C GLY A 90 3.65 13.86 0.87
N GLU A 91 4.94 13.57 0.68
CA GLU A 91 5.88 14.47 -0.02
C GLU A 91 5.58 14.56 -1.52
N ILE A 92 5.30 13.44 -2.21
CA ILE A 92 4.98 13.46 -3.65
C ILE A 92 3.70 14.26 -3.91
N LEU A 93 2.68 14.09 -3.07
CA LEU A 93 1.39 14.74 -3.22
C LEU A 93 1.43 16.22 -2.81
N SER A 94 2.27 16.59 -1.85
CA SER A 94 2.47 18.00 -1.49
C SER A 94 3.11 18.76 -2.65
N GLU A 95 4.18 18.22 -3.25
CA GLU A 95 4.85 18.79 -4.43
C GLU A 95 3.89 18.93 -5.62
N ALA A 96 3.08 17.90 -5.89
CA ALA A 96 2.10 17.93 -6.97
C ALA A 96 0.99 18.98 -6.78
N SER A 97 0.81 19.51 -5.56
CA SER A 97 -0.20 20.53 -5.26
C SER A 97 0.27 21.97 -5.47
N PHE A 98 1.56 22.16 -5.78
CA PHE A 98 2.14 23.48 -6.07
C PHE A 98 2.18 23.83 -7.56
N HIS A 99 1.64 22.97 -8.44
CA HIS A 99 1.48 23.19 -9.88
C HIS A 99 0.02 23.02 -10.28
#